data_AF-T0CG02-F1
#
_entry.id   AF-T0CG02-F1
#
_cell.length_a   1.000
_cell.length_b   1.000
_cell.length_c   1.000
_cell.angle_alpha   90.00
_cell.angle_beta   90.00
_cell.angle_gamma   90.00
#
_symmetry.space_group_name_H-M   'P 1'
#
loop_
_entity.id
_entity.type
_entity.pdbx_description
1 polymer ?
#
loop_
_entity_poly.entity_id
_entity_poly.type
_entity_poly.pdbx_seq_one_letter_code
_entity_poly.pdbx_strand_id
1 'polypeptide(L)'
;MIVIPILLFFLFLFGYFFYKHYSHKVRRNLTKKKYEQNRLLWNDFLTSQASLFSELTTLDKDKLLNSILVFYSEKNWHESIEEEQRILTSYYACLPIFKRKTNYYPSIKSIDHTWPFEKWLEFNEKQFEIDFGKLALKEMNGDFSKLSLMYFERAQELESSKPLVYENLNKFYRLRD
;
A
#
# COMPACT_ATOMS: atom_id res chain seq x y z
N MET A 1 46.74 -13.56 -16.65
CA MET A 1 45.55 -13.35 -17.50
C MET A 1 44.22 -13.64 -16.79
N ILE A 2 44.12 -13.46 -15.46
CA ILE A 2 42.89 -13.76 -14.69
C ILE A 2 42.10 -12.47 -14.38
N VAL A 3 42.71 -11.30 -14.50
CA VAL A 3 42.10 -10.01 -14.13
C VAL A 3 40.96 -9.61 -15.09
N ILE A 4 41.12 -9.82 -16.39
CA ILE A 4 40.12 -9.46 -17.42
C ILE A 4 38.78 -10.21 -17.22
N PRO A 5 38.74 -11.55 -17.08
CA PRO A 5 37.48 -12.26 -16.85
C PRO A 5 36.82 -11.89 -15.52
N ILE A 6 37.60 -11.60 -14.47
CA ILE A 6 37.06 -11.10 -13.19
C ILE A 6 36.39 -9.74 -13.38
N LEU A 7 37.03 -8.82 -14.11
CA LEU A 7 36.50 -7.47 -14.34
C LEU A 7 35.20 -7.52 -15.15
N LEU A 8 35.15 -8.36 -16.20
CA LEU A 8 33.92 -8.59 -16.96
C LEU A 8 32.81 -9.20 -16.10
N PHE A 9 33.13 -10.18 -15.26
CA PHE A 9 32.15 -10.79 -14.34
C PHE A 9 31.52 -9.74 -13.42
N PHE A 10 32.33 -8.88 -12.79
CA PHE A 10 31.81 -7.80 -11.96
C PHE A 10 31.00 -6.78 -12.77
N LEU A 11 31.40 -6.44 -13.99
CA LEU A 11 30.68 -5.50 -14.86
C LEU A 11 29.30 -6.05 -15.25
N PHE A 12 29.20 -7.34 -15.59
CA PHE A 12 27.92 -8.01 -15.82
C PHE A 12 27.07 -8.09 -14.55
N LEU A 13 27.67 -8.35 -13.40
CA LEU A 13 26.97 -8.44 -12.12
C LEU A 13 26.41 -7.08 -11.70
N PHE A 14 27.18 -6.00 -11.85
CA PHE A 14 26.72 -4.63 -11.66
C PHE A 14 25.62 -4.28 -12.67
N GLY A 15 25.82 -4.57 -13.95
CA GLY A 15 24.82 -4.34 -15.00
C GLY A 15 23.48 -5.02 -14.70
N TYR A 16 23.52 -6.28 -14.25
CA TYR A 16 22.35 -7.04 -13.83
C TYR A 16 21.66 -6.40 -12.62
N PHE A 17 22.41 -5.97 -11.62
CA PHE A 17 21.86 -5.33 -10.42
C PHE A 17 21.17 -3.99 -10.76
N PHE A 18 21.82 -3.14 -11.56
CA PHE A 18 21.25 -1.88 -12.03
C PHE A 18 20.01 -2.10 -12.90
N TYR A 19 20.07 -3.06 -13.83
CA TYR A 19 18.92 -3.42 -14.66
C TYR A 19 17.73 -3.87 -13.81
N LYS A 20 17.95 -4.81 -12.88
CA LYS A 20 16.90 -5.32 -12.01
C LYS A 20 16.32 -4.22 -11.12
N HIS A 21 17.15 -3.37 -10.53
CA HIS A 21 16.67 -2.32 -9.63
C HIS A 21 15.93 -1.19 -10.38
N TYR A 22 16.49 -0.74 -11.51
CA TYR A 22 15.93 0.40 -12.24
C TYR A 22 14.71 0.02 -13.09
N SER A 23 14.66 -1.23 -13.59
CA SER A 23 13.52 -1.73 -14.38
C SER A 23 12.20 -1.65 -13.64
N HIS A 24 12.17 -1.89 -12.32
CA HIS A 24 10.96 -1.76 -11.52
C HIS A 24 10.40 -0.33 -11.53
N LYS A 25 11.25 0.68 -11.33
CA LYS A 25 10.85 2.09 -11.35
C LYS A 25 10.35 2.51 -12.73
N VAL A 26 11.05 2.08 -13.79
CA VAL A 26 10.65 2.36 -15.18
C VAL A 26 9.31 1.71 -15.50
N ARG A 27 9.13 0.43 -15.17
CA ARG A 27 7.88 -0.31 -15.39
C ARG A 27 6.70 0.36 -14.69
N ARG A 28 6.86 0.81 -13.44
CA ARG A 28 5.82 1.55 -12.72
C ARG A 28 5.46 2.87 -13.38
N ASN A 29 6.45 3.62 -13.87
CA ASN A 29 6.19 4.87 -14.57
C ASN A 29 5.47 4.64 -15.91
N LEU A 30 5.84 3.60 -16.66
CA LEU A 30 5.15 3.21 -17.89
C LEU A 30 3.71 2.77 -17.61
N THR A 31 3.50 2.02 -16.53
CA THR A 31 2.16 1.61 -16.08
C THR A 31 1.28 2.82 -15.80
N LYS A 32 1.77 3.81 -15.05
CA LYS A 32 1.00 5.03 -14.74
C LYS A 32 0.55 5.76 -16.00
N LYS A 33 1.42 5.84 -17.01
CA LYS A 33 1.07 6.41 -18.32
C LYS A 33 0.05 5.56 -19.07
N LYS A 34 0.20 4.24 -19.07
CA LYS A 34 -0.72 3.31 -19.75
C LYS A 34 -2.15 3.42 -19.20
N TYR A 35 -2.30 3.59 -17.90
CA TYR A 35 -3.60 3.57 -17.21
C TYR A 35 -4.11 4.98 -16.88
N GLU A 36 -3.64 6.02 -17.57
CA GLU A 36 -4.03 7.41 -17.29
C GLU A 36 -5.54 7.64 -17.49
N GLN A 37 -6.14 7.01 -18.50
CA GLN A 37 -7.60 7.05 -18.70
C GLN A 37 -8.36 6.28 -17.62
N ASN A 38 -7.90 5.08 -17.25
CA ASN A 38 -8.50 4.30 -16.15
C ASN A 38 -8.44 5.06 -14.82
N ARG A 39 -7.40 5.86 -14.61
CA ARG A 39 -7.25 6.67 -13.38
C ARG A 39 -8.44 7.61 -13.17
N LEU A 40 -9.01 8.19 -14.22
CA LEU A 40 -10.19 9.06 -14.11
C LEU A 40 -11.42 8.25 -13.73
N LEU A 41 -11.68 7.13 -14.42
CA LEU A 41 -12.81 6.25 -14.12
C LEU A 41 -12.74 5.69 -12.69
N TRP A 42 -11.54 5.31 -12.24
CA TRP A 42 -11.33 4.78 -10.90
C TRP A 42 -11.47 5.85 -9.83
N ASN A 43 -11.09 7.10 -10.11
CA ASN A 43 -11.33 8.22 -9.21
C ASN A 43 -12.83 8.40 -8.96
N ASP A 44 -13.64 8.38 -10.02
CA ASP A 44 -15.08 8.59 -9.93
C ASP A 44 -15.77 7.41 -9.23
N PHE A 45 -15.38 6.18 -9.58
CA PHE A 45 -15.85 4.96 -8.90
C PHE A 45 -15.49 4.95 -7.41
N LEU A 46 -14.24 5.25 -7.04
CA LEU A 46 -13.84 5.25 -5.62
C LEU A 46 -14.49 6.40 -4.85
N THR A 47 -14.76 7.53 -5.50
CA THR A 47 -15.48 8.65 -4.87
C THR A 47 -16.93 8.28 -4.55
N SER A 48 -17.58 7.44 -5.37
CA SER A 48 -18.96 6.99 -5.11
C SER A 48 -19.04 5.82 -4.13
N GLN A 49 -18.03 4.95 -4.08
CA GLN A 49 -18.05 3.72 -3.27
C GLN A 49 -17.37 3.84 -1.89
N ALA A 50 -16.43 4.77 -1.72
CA ALA A 50 -15.64 4.87 -0.49
C ALA A 50 -15.68 6.28 0.11
N SER A 51 -16.46 6.46 1.20
CA SER A 51 -16.61 7.77 1.88
C SER A 51 -15.27 8.40 2.21
N LEU A 52 -14.37 7.64 2.85
CA LEU A 52 -13.06 8.15 3.23
C LEU A 52 -12.24 8.61 2.03
N PHE A 53 -12.32 7.92 0.88
CA PHE A 53 -11.63 8.36 -0.33
C PHE A 53 -12.14 9.74 -0.78
N SER A 54 -13.46 9.95 -0.74
CA SER A 54 -14.08 11.21 -1.14
C SER A 54 -13.64 12.40 -0.27
N GLU A 55 -13.34 12.16 1.02
CA GLU A 55 -12.88 13.14 2.00
C GLU A 55 -11.39 13.51 1.87
N LEU A 56 -10.59 12.72 1.16
CA LEU A 56 -9.16 13.00 0.98
C LEU A 56 -8.91 14.28 0.18
N THR A 57 -7.82 14.97 0.52
CA THR A 57 -7.31 16.09 -0.29
C THR A 57 -6.97 15.63 -1.71
N THR A 58 -7.01 16.54 -2.69
CA THR A 58 -6.66 16.22 -4.09
C THR A 58 -5.25 15.61 -4.21
N LEU A 59 -4.30 16.08 -3.39
CA LEU A 59 -2.94 15.56 -3.35
C LEU A 59 -2.89 14.12 -2.82
N ASP A 60 -3.64 13.83 -1.76
CA ASP A 60 -3.68 12.48 -1.19
C ASP A 60 -4.46 11.51 -2.09
N LYS A 61 -5.55 11.95 -2.73
CA LYS A 61 -6.24 11.19 -3.79
C LYS A 61 -5.29 10.81 -4.90
N ASP A 62 -4.49 11.75 -5.42
CA ASP A 62 -3.52 11.47 -6.47
C ASP A 62 -2.47 10.43 -6.03
N LYS A 63 -1.88 10.59 -4.84
CA LYS A 63 -0.90 9.64 -4.29
C LYS A 63 -1.49 8.25 -4.09
N LEU A 64 -2.72 8.17 -3.59
CA LEU A 64 -3.41 6.92 -3.36
C LEU A 64 -3.80 6.25 -4.67
N LEU A 65 -4.38 6.96 -5.64
CA LEU A 65 -4.68 6.44 -6.98
C LEU A 65 -3.43 5.91 -7.67
N ASN A 66 -2.32 6.64 -7.59
CA ASN A 66 -1.03 6.18 -8.12
C ASN A 66 -0.58 4.86 -7.47
N SER A 67 -0.84 4.69 -6.18
CA SER A 67 -0.54 3.46 -5.45
C SER A 67 -1.44 2.30 -5.86
N ILE A 68 -2.74 2.57 -6.00
CA ILE A 68 -3.76 1.62 -6.47
C ILE A 68 -3.40 1.11 -7.87
N LEU A 69 -3.07 2.00 -8.80
CA LEU A 69 -2.65 1.66 -10.17
C LEU A 69 -1.45 0.73 -10.19
N VAL A 70 -0.43 1.04 -9.40
CA VAL A 70 0.76 0.22 -9.33
C VAL A 70 0.42 -1.16 -8.74
N PHE A 71 -0.27 -1.20 -7.61
CA PHE A 71 -0.68 -2.45 -6.98
C PHE A 71 -1.51 -3.30 -7.95
N TYR A 72 -2.58 -2.73 -8.52
CA TYR A 72 -3.45 -3.39 -9.49
C TYR A 72 -2.67 -4.02 -10.65
N SER A 73 -1.72 -3.28 -11.23
CA SER A 73 -0.94 -3.74 -12.37
C SER A 73 0.13 -4.80 -12.05
N GLU A 74 0.56 -4.87 -10.79
CA GLU A 74 1.62 -5.77 -10.35
C GLU A 74 1.10 -7.09 -9.82
N LYS A 75 -0.21 -7.18 -9.49
CA LYS A 75 -0.85 -8.41 -9.01
C LYS A 75 -1.43 -9.21 -10.16
N ASN A 76 -1.35 -10.53 -10.01
CA ASN A 76 -2.09 -11.47 -10.84
C ASN A 76 -3.47 -11.65 -10.21
N TRP A 77 -4.52 -11.29 -10.94
CA TRP A 77 -5.89 -11.39 -10.46
C TRP A 77 -6.53 -12.66 -10.98
N HIS A 78 -7.22 -13.38 -10.09
CA HIS A 78 -8.04 -14.51 -10.52
C HIS A 78 -9.19 -14.03 -11.41
N GLU A 79 -9.53 -14.82 -12.43
CA GLU A 79 -10.49 -14.45 -13.48
C GLU A 79 -11.89 -14.17 -12.93
N SER A 80 -12.26 -14.85 -11.84
CA SER A 80 -13.57 -14.69 -11.19
C SER A 80 -13.76 -13.37 -10.42
N ILE A 81 -12.70 -12.58 -10.21
CA ILE A 81 -12.81 -11.30 -9.49
C ILE A 81 -13.12 -10.22 -10.52
N GLU A 82 -14.25 -9.53 -10.35
CA GLU A 82 -14.69 -8.45 -11.23
C GLU A 82 -13.81 -7.20 -11.11
N GLU A 83 -13.74 -6.37 -12.16
CA GLU A 83 -12.87 -5.19 -12.19
C GLU A 83 -13.13 -4.24 -11.01
N GLU A 84 -14.38 -3.97 -10.68
CA GLU A 84 -14.77 -3.13 -9.53
C GLU A 84 -14.23 -3.68 -8.21
N GLN A 85 -14.31 -5.01 -8.01
CA GLN A 85 -13.78 -5.68 -6.83
C GLN A 85 -12.25 -5.62 -6.79
N ARG A 86 -11.57 -5.71 -7.94
CA ARG A 86 -10.11 -5.53 -8.02
C ARG A 86 -9.70 -4.12 -7.65
N ILE A 87 -10.46 -3.11 -8.09
CA ILE A 87 -10.22 -1.70 -7.76
C ILE A 87 -10.42 -1.47 -6.25
N LEU A 88 -11.53 -1.95 -5.67
CA LEU A 88 -11.78 -1.84 -4.22
C LEU A 88 -10.73 -2.58 -3.39
N THR A 89 -10.35 -3.79 -3.79
CA THR A 89 -9.28 -4.56 -3.14
C THR A 89 -7.96 -3.80 -3.17
N SER A 90 -7.63 -3.19 -4.31
CA SER A 90 -6.43 -2.36 -4.47
C SER A 90 -6.48 -1.11 -3.59
N TYR A 91 -7.64 -0.46 -3.48
CA TYR A 91 -7.87 0.66 -2.57
C TYR A 91 -7.60 0.26 -1.12
N TYR A 92 -8.23 -0.80 -0.63
CA TYR A 92 -8.04 -1.29 0.75
C TYR A 92 -6.60 -1.71 1.03
N ALA A 93 -5.92 -2.33 0.07
CA ALA A 93 -4.52 -2.67 0.19
C ALA A 93 -3.63 -1.42 0.32
N CYS A 94 -3.88 -0.38 -0.48
CA CYS A 94 -3.02 0.79 -0.58
C CYS A 94 -3.31 1.88 0.46
N LEU A 95 -4.55 1.99 0.95
CA LEU A 95 -4.98 3.03 1.89
C LEU A 95 -4.12 3.12 3.17
N PRO A 96 -3.67 2.01 3.80
CA PRO A 96 -2.84 2.09 5.00
C PRO A 96 -1.38 2.50 4.73
N ILE A 97 -0.95 2.52 3.46
CA ILE A 97 0.49 2.60 3.13
C ILE A 97 0.85 3.67 2.11
N PHE A 98 -0.11 4.35 1.48
CA PHE A 98 0.17 5.28 0.37
C PHE A 98 1.01 6.50 0.75
N LYS A 99 1.03 6.89 2.03
CA LYS A 99 1.90 7.99 2.54
C LYS A 99 3.32 7.52 2.91
N ARG A 100 3.63 6.23 2.74
CA ARG A 100 4.90 5.62 3.12
C ARG A 100 5.70 5.22 1.88
N LYS A 101 7.04 5.23 2.00
CA LYS A 101 7.92 4.66 0.97
C LYS A 101 7.90 3.15 1.12
N THR A 102 7.09 2.47 0.30
CA THR A 102 6.89 1.02 0.37
C THR A 102 7.00 0.38 -1.00
N ASN A 103 7.28 -0.91 -1.03
CA ASN A 103 7.15 -1.75 -2.22
C ASN A 103 5.79 -2.47 -2.27
N TYR A 104 4.80 -1.92 -1.57
CA TYR A 104 3.48 -2.50 -1.34
C TYR A 104 3.60 -3.85 -0.62
N TYR A 105 2.78 -4.84 -0.97
CA TYR A 105 2.87 -6.21 -0.46
C TYR A 105 3.64 -7.09 -1.45
N PRO A 106 4.99 -7.12 -1.45
CA PRO A 106 5.78 -7.85 -2.45
C PRO A 106 5.66 -9.38 -2.32
N SER A 107 5.32 -9.88 -1.13
CA SER A 107 5.06 -11.31 -0.88
C SER A 107 3.76 -11.79 -1.51
N ILE A 108 2.78 -10.90 -1.69
CA ILE A 108 1.48 -11.21 -2.29
C ILE A 108 1.60 -10.97 -3.80
N LYS A 109 1.74 -12.04 -4.59
CA LYS A 109 1.87 -11.94 -6.06
C LYS A 109 0.53 -12.15 -6.79
N SER A 110 -0.31 -13.01 -6.24
CA SER A 110 -1.62 -13.35 -6.79
C SER A 110 -2.71 -13.01 -5.78
N ILE A 111 -3.87 -12.60 -6.29
CA ILE A 111 -5.09 -12.33 -5.53
C ILE A 111 -6.16 -13.29 -6.04
N ASP A 112 -6.41 -14.33 -5.25
CA ASP A 112 -7.33 -15.41 -5.63
C ASP A 112 -8.77 -15.15 -5.18
N HIS A 113 -8.94 -14.29 -4.17
CA HIS A 113 -10.23 -13.83 -3.66
C HIS A 113 -10.08 -12.44 -3.02
N THR A 114 -11.22 -11.77 -2.79
CA THR A 114 -11.25 -10.49 -2.08
C THR A 114 -11.12 -10.70 -0.57
N TRP A 115 -10.46 -9.75 0.09
CA TRP A 115 -10.37 -9.73 1.56
C TRP A 115 -11.08 -8.49 2.11
N PRO A 116 -11.64 -8.58 3.33
CA PRO A 116 -12.13 -7.40 4.03
C PRO A 116 -10.98 -6.43 4.32
N PHE A 117 -11.30 -5.15 4.48
CA PHE A 117 -10.29 -4.12 4.76
C PHE A 117 -9.46 -4.44 6.01
N GLU A 118 -10.09 -4.99 7.05
CA GLU A 118 -9.40 -5.40 8.29
C GLU A 118 -8.23 -6.35 8.03
N LYS A 119 -8.34 -7.26 7.06
CA LYS A 119 -7.26 -8.18 6.71
C LYS A 119 -6.06 -7.46 6.09
N TRP A 120 -6.32 -6.42 5.30
CA TRP A 120 -5.25 -5.57 4.76
C TRP A 120 -4.55 -4.78 5.86
N LEU A 121 -5.28 -4.38 6.90
CA LEU A 121 -4.70 -3.73 8.07
C LEU A 121 -3.79 -4.70 8.83
N GLU A 122 -4.20 -5.95 9.06
CA GLU A 122 -3.38 -6.98 9.73
C GLU A 122 -1.97 -7.11 9.12
N PHE A 123 -1.84 -7.05 7.78
CA PHE A 123 -0.53 -7.13 7.12
C PHE A 123 0.44 -6.00 7.50
N ASN A 124 -0.04 -4.91 8.10
CA ASN A 124 0.75 -3.78 8.55
C ASN A 124 1.22 -3.88 10.01
N GLU A 125 0.75 -4.87 10.77
CA GLU A 125 1.06 -5.03 12.20
C GLU A 125 2.57 -5.16 12.45
N LYS A 126 3.23 -6.04 11.69
CA LYS A 126 4.69 -6.23 11.76
C LYS A 126 5.44 -4.92 11.56
N GLN A 127 4.97 -4.11 10.61
CA GLN A 127 5.62 -2.85 10.30
C GLN A 127 5.33 -1.79 11.38
N PHE A 128 4.17 -1.82 12.01
CA PHE A 128 3.88 -0.99 13.18
C PHE A 128 4.79 -1.36 14.36
N GLU A 129 5.00 -2.66 14.62
CA GLU A 129 5.94 -3.14 15.64
C GLU A 129 7.37 -2.64 15.38
N ILE A 130 7.80 -2.59 14.12
CA ILE A 130 9.13 -2.08 13.74
C ILE A 130 9.23 -0.57 14.02
N ASP A 131 8.19 0.19 13.71
CA ASP A 131 8.21 1.66 13.81
C ASP A 131 8.02 2.17 15.26
N PHE A 132 7.19 1.49 16.07
CA PHE A 132 6.77 1.94 17.40
C PHE A 132 7.20 0.99 18.53
N GLY A 133 7.72 -0.19 18.19
CA GLY A 133 8.18 -1.20 19.14
C GLY A 133 7.08 -2.14 19.65
N LYS A 134 7.52 -3.26 20.24
CA LYS A 134 6.65 -4.29 20.82
C LYS A 134 5.74 -3.79 21.93
N LEU A 135 6.18 -2.79 22.70
CA LEU A 135 5.39 -2.26 23.80
C LEU A 135 4.13 -1.55 23.28
N ALA A 136 4.26 -0.67 22.30
CA ALA A 136 3.14 0.01 21.66
C ALA A 136 2.16 -0.99 21.01
N LEU A 137 2.67 -2.05 20.38
CA LEU A 137 1.80 -3.11 19.86
C LEU A 137 1.07 -3.88 20.97
N LYS A 138 1.74 -4.14 22.11
CA LYS A 138 1.10 -4.79 23.26
C LYS A 138 -0.02 -3.96 23.88
N GLU A 139 0.08 -2.62 23.88
CA GLU A 139 -1.00 -1.74 24.34
C GLU A 139 -2.31 -1.90 23.54
N MET A 140 -2.18 -2.38 22.30
CA MET A 140 -3.32 -2.70 21.43
C MET A 140 -3.93 -4.07 21.74
N ASN A 141 -3.34 -4.86 22.66
CA ASN A 141 -3.85 -6.15 23.15
C ASN A 141 -4.19 -7.17 22.04
N GLY A 142 -3.44 -7.17 20.94
CA GLY A 142 -3.71 -8.04 19.79
C GLY A 142 -4.83 -7.56 18.85
N ASP A 143 -5.45 -6.41 19.14
CA ASP A 143 -6.52 -5.82 18.33
C ASP A 143 -5.98 -4.81 17.29
N PHE A 144 -4.77 -5.02 16.75
CA PHE A 144 -4.13 -4.05 15.84
C PHE A 144 -5.01 -3.72 14.63
N SER A 145 -5.52 -4.74 13.94
CA SER A 145 -6.36 -4.59 12.76
C SER A 145 -7.67 -3.87 13.08
N LYS A 146 -8.34 -4.26 14.16
CA LYS A 146 -9.60 -3.69 14.64
C LYS A 146 -9.46 -2.22 15.06
N LEU A 147 -8.40 -1.89 15.79
CA LEU A 147 -8.12 -0.51 16.21
C LEU A 147 -7.68 0.35 15.03
N SER A 148 -6.95 -0.23 14.08
CA SER A 148 -6.66 0.44 12.80
C SER A 148 -7.93 0.71 12.01
N LEU A 149 -8.87 -0.25 11.95
CA LEU A 149 -10.15 -0.06 11.26
C LEU A 149 -10.94 1.07 11.90
N MET A 150 -10.99 1.09 13.23
CA MET A 150 -11.61 2.17 14.00
C MET A 150 -10.95 3.54 13.73
N TYR A 151 -9.63 3.60 13.52
CA TYR A 151 -8.95 4.83 13.11
C TYR A 151 -9.42 5.34 11.74
N PHE A 152 -9.65 4.45 10.78
CA PHE A 152 -10.12 4.84 9.45
C PHE A 152 -11.60 5.23 9.44
N GLU A 153 -12.46 4.50 10.16
CA GLU A 153 -13.92 4.68 10.10
C GLU A 153 -14.47 5.61 11.19
N ARG A 154 -13.90 5.58 12.39
CA ARG A 154 -14.46 6.20 13.61
C ARG A 154 -13.38 6.84 14.49
N ALA A 155 -12.54 7.66 13.86
CA ALA A 155 -11.35 8.26 14.49
C ALA A 155 -11.64 9.00 15.80
N GLN A 156 -12.71 9.79 15.86
CA GLN A 156 -13.07 10.56 17.07
C GLN A 156 -13.40 9.66 18.27
N GLU A 157 -14.04 8.52 18.02
CA GLU A 157 -14.33 7.52 19.06
C GLU A 157 -13.04 6.88 19.57
N LEU A 158 -12.08 6.59 18.67
CA LEU A 158 -10.78 6.04 19.04
C LEU A 158 -9.93 7.05 19.83
N GLU A 159 -9.90 8.30 19.40
CA GLU A 159 -9.19 9.39 20.08
C GLU A 159 -9.72 9.57 21.51
N SER A 160 -11.05 9.53 21.69
CA SER A 160 -11.68 9.68 23.00
C SER A 160 -11.45 8.46 23.91
N SER A 161 -11.49 7.24 23.36
CA SER A 161 -11.42 6.01 24.15
C SER A 161 -10.00 5.49 24.39
N LYS A 162 -9.08 5.69 23.44
CA LYS A 162 -7.69 5.22 23.48
C LYS A 162 -6.75 6.26 22.83
N PRO A 163 -6.53 7.42 23.46
CA PRO A 163 -5.79 8.54 22.86
C PRO A 163 -4.35 8.18 22.45
N LEU A 164 -3.64 7.39 23.27
CA LEU A 164 -2.26 6.97 22.94
C LEU A 164 -2.21 6.06 21.70
N VAL A 165 -3.20 5.16 21.55
CA VAL A 165 -3.32 4.31 20.36
C VAL A 165 -3.64 5.16 19.14
N TYR A 166 -4.57 6.11 19.28
CA TYR A 166 -4.89 7.07 18.22
C TYR A 166 -3.65 7.85 17.77
N GLU A 167 -2.86 8.39 18.70
CA GLU A 167 -1.65 9.15 18.40
C GLU A 167 -0.62 8.30 17.63
N ASN A 168 -0.38 7.06 18.08
CA ASN A 168 0.55 6.15 17.41
C ASN A 168 0.06 5.80 16.00
N LEU A 169 -1.23 5.48 15.83
CA LEU A 169 -1.80 5.21 14.51
C LEU A 169 -1.80 6.44 13.61
N ASN A 170 -2.01 7.64 14.16
CA ASN A 170 -1.94 8.86 13.39
C ASN A 170 -0.52 9.12 12.87
N LYS A 171 0.51 8.89 13.70
CA LYS A 171 1.92 8.95 13.26
C LYS A 171 2.26 7.87 12.24
N PHE A 172 1.68 6.68 12.37
CA PHE A 172 1.92 5.54 11.48
C PHE A 172 1.30 5.74 10.09
N TYR A 173 0.00 6.04 10.03
CA TYR A 173 -0.76 6.19 8.78
C TYR A 173 -0.66 7.59 8.18
N ARG A 174 -0.44 8.61 9.01
CA ARG A 174 -0.29 10.03 8.62
C ARG A 174 -1.51 10.56 7.88
N LEU A 175 -2.70 10.04 8.19
CA LEU A 175 -3.90 10.38 7.43
C LEU A 175 -4.53 11.70 7.87
N ARG A 176 -4.46 12.01 9.18
CA ARG A 176 -5.11 13.16 9.80
C ARG A 176 -4.03 14.10 10.34
N ASP A 177 -4.18 15.40 10.07
CA ASP A 177 -3.30 16.47 10.54
C ASP A 177 -3.75 17.01 11.90
#